data_AF-A0A517ZFB6-F1
#
_entry.id   AF-A0A517ZFB6-F1
#
_cell.length_a   1.000
_cell.length_b   1.000
_cell.length_c   1.000
_cell.angle_alpha   90.00
_cell.angle_beta   90.00
_cell.angle_gamma   90.00
#
_symmetry.space_group_name_H-M   'P 1'
#
loop_
_entity.id
_entity.type
_entity.pdbx_description
1 polymer ?
#
loop_
_entity_poly.entity_id
_entity_poly.type
_entity_poly.pdbx_seq_one_letter_code
_entity_poly.pdbx_strand_id
1 'polypeptide(L)'
;MHPRTMSSVLLLAGLLLAGCEYDDLPESAGEWPRKPVKVIVPFGAGGGSDSFARIVQRAVREQNLLTEPLVIINVPGAGATIGSRRVKNARPDGYTLLMLHEAILTAKYSGNVSYGPEAFEPIAGMGGDHLVFAVADDVPFANLDDLVTAATEEPDSIAFAANLGAPSQFAGMLLEKTTPAAAFRFVQIGGGAKRFHALVGGHADVSAFSVAEYLQFRDGGLRALAVCTAEPHPELPDVPTARAQGYDVISGNLFFWWAPKGTPEDRIERIRTMLRQVMQSESVRDQLARMQIEPTFLEGEELAADLAEREARIASVAERQFVDLPDVPRAVLIVTGLFGLLVVVQAIRDKRRGAHALPKRDPPPRSAGTTSRSPARLVLLCSIATLIYVGLLQWGLIGFVRTTFVYVVVVALLLSPQPRNSLVPAGLLAGLLSVGLHALFTQVLVLDLP
;
A
#
# COMPACT_ATOMS: atom_id res chain seq x y z
N MET A 1 42.23 -51.57 -24.98
CA MET A 1 43.04 -51.22 -23.78
C MET A 1 43.23 -49.71 -23.81
N HIS A 2 42.78 -48.83 -22.92
CA HIS A 2 42.18 -48.84 -21.59
C HIS A 2 41.20 -47.64 -21.48
N PRO A 3 40.20 -47.66 -20.57
CA PRO A 3 39.34 -46.51 -20.27
C PRO A 3 39.86 -45.73 -19.05
N ARG A 4 40.01 -44.40 -19.18
CA ARG A 4 40.25 -43.42 -18.10
C ARG A 4 39.78 -42.06 -18.65
N THR A 5 38.94 -41.23 -18.06
CA THR A 5 38.49 -40.99 -16.68
C THR A 5 37.25 -40.09 -16.78
N MET A 6 36.08 -40.59 -16.41
CA MET A 6 34.83 -39.80 -16.40
C MET A 6 34.06 -40.14 -15.12
N SER A 7 34.56 -39.65 -13.99
CA SER A 7 33.90 -39.79 -12.69
C SER A 7 34.51 -38.80 -11.68
N SER A 8 34.17 -37.51 -11.79
CA SER A 8 34.44 -36.56 -10.70
C SER A 8 33.51 -35.33 -10.63
N VAL A 9 32.52 -35.16 -11.51
CA VAL A 9 31.72 -33.89 -11.55
C VAL A 9 30.27 -34.06 -11.07
N LEU A 10 29.85 -35.26 -10.66
CA LEU A 10 28.46 -35.54 -10.26
C LEU A 10 28.20 -35.52 -8.74
N LEU A 11 29.13 -35.02 -7.92
CA LEU A 11 29.00 -35.00 -6.45
C LEU A 11 28.92 -33.61 -5.80
N LEU A 12 28.77 -32.53 -6.58
CA LEU A 12 28.66 -31.16 -6.04
C LEU A 12 27.28 -30.49 -6.25
N ALA A 13 26.29 -31.20 -6.80
CA ALA A 13 24.92 -30.69 -6.99
C ALA A 13 23.89 -31.26 -5.99
N GLY A 14 24.32 -32.14 -5.08
CA GLY A 14 23.44 -32.79 -4.09
C GLY A 14 23.47 -32.20 -2.68
N LEU A 15 24.31 -31.19 -2.41
CA LEU A 15 24.54 -30.66 -1.04
C LEU A 15 24.03 -29.23 -0.79
N LEU A 16 23.17 -28.69 -1.66
CA LEU A 16 22.52 -27.38 -1.47
C LEU A 16 20.99 -27.47 -1.28
N LEU A 17 20.44 -28.68 -1.14
CA LEU A 17 19.00 -28.91 -0.91
C LEU A 17 18.68 -29.59 0.44
N ALA A 18 19.68 -29.76 1.31
CA ALA A 18 19.50 -30.24 2.68
C ALA A 18 20.13 -29.21 3.63
N GLY A 19 19.31 -28.38 4.24
CA GLY A 19 19.78 -27.41 5.24
C GLY A 19 19.03 -26.08 5.22
N CYS A 20 17.71 -26.13 5.30
CA CYS A 20 16.85 -25.18 6.01
C CYS A 20 15.44 -25.78 6.01
N GLU A 21 15.30 -26.99 6.56
CA GLU A 21 14.09 -27.22 7.35
C GLU A 21 14.18 -26.20 8.48
N TYR A 22 13.40 -25.13 8.37
CA TYR A 22 13.00 -24.38 9.54
C TYR A 22 12.23 -25.41 10.36
N ASP A 23 12.92 -25.99 11.34
CA ASP A 23 12.25 -26.60 12.46
C ASP A 23 11.29 -25.53 13.01
N ASP A 24 10.00 -25.66 12.69
CA ASP A 24 8.89 -25.21 13.52
C ASP A 24 8.98 -26.04 14.82
N LEU A 25 10.05 -25.85 15.59
CA LEU A 25 10.00 -26.11 17.01
C LEU A 25 8.83 -25.24 17.49
N PRO A 26 7.83 -25.83 18.18
CA PRO A 26 6.85 -25.03 18.87
C PRO A 26 7.67 -24.09 19.74
N GLU A 27 7.62 -22.79 19.43
CA GLU A 27 8.20 -21.77 20.28
C GLU A 27 7.49 -22.02 21.61
N SER A 28 8.20 -22.66 22.57
CA SER A 28 7.72 -22.82 23.92
C SER A 28 7.12 -21.48 24.33
N ALA A 29 5.93 -21.47 24.93
CA ALA A 29 5.19 -20.30 25.41
C ALA A 29 6.04 -19.43 26.36
N GLY A 30 7.09 -18.87 25.81
CA GLY A 30 8.13 -18.10 26.45
C GLY A 30 7.69 -16.66 26.40
N GLU A 31 7.90 -15.97 27.51
CA GLU A 31 7.57 -14.58 27.73
C GLU A 31 7.88 -13.72 26.49
N TRP A 32 6.84 -13.39 25.73
CA TRP A 32 6.90 -12.33 24.74
C TRP A 32 6.51 -11.03 25.45
N PRO A 33 7.16 -9.90 25.13
CA PRO A 33 8.29 -9.75 24.19
C PRO A 33 9.67 -10.05 24.83
N ARG A 34 10.65 -10.50 24.02
CA ARG A 34 12.09 -10.70 24.38
C ARG A 34 13.05 -9.75 23.67
N LYS A 35 12.51 -8.82 22.90
CA LYS A 35 13.22 -7.76 22.19
C LYS A 35 12.24 -6.60 21.96
N PRO A 36 12.74 -5.41 21.59
CA PRO A 36 11.87 -4.25 21.38
C PRO A 36 10.75 -4.50 20.35
N VAL A 37 9.53 -4.08 20.69
CA VAL A 37 8.37 -4.10 19.78
C VAL A 37 8.35 -2.80 19.00
N LYS A 38 8.35 -2.88 17.67
CA LYS A 38 8.41 -1.71 16.79
C LYS A 38 7.00 -1.31 16.38
N VAL A 39 6.70 -0.02 16.47
CA VAL A 39 5.45 0.57 15.96
C VAL A 39 5.81 1.47 14.80
N ILE A 40 5.36 1.10 13.61
CA ILE A 40 5.53 1.90 12.41
C ILE A 40 4.42 2.96 12.39
N VAL A 41 4.84 4.23 12.34
CA VAL A 41 3.95 5.38 12.15
C VAL A 41 4.25 5.93 10.76
N PRO A 42 3.32 5.85 9.80
CA PRO A 42 3.62 6.12 8.40
C PRO A 42 3.56 7.62 8.04
N PHE A 43 4.01 8.47 8.97
CA PHE A 43 4.05 9.93 8.88
C PHE A 43 5.35 10.48 9.46
N GLY A 44 5.67 11.73 9.14
CA GLY A 44 6.86 12.41 9.67
C GLY A 44 6.81 12.56 11.19
N ALA A 45 7.99 12.60 11.81
CA ALA A 45 8.11 12.83 13.25
C ALA A 45 7.60 14.23 13.64
N GLY A 46 7.05 14.36 14.85
CA GLY A 46 6.53 15.62 15.40
C GLY A 46 5.09 15.98 14.99
N GLY A 47 4.46 15.23 14.08
CA GLY A 47 3.04 15.39 13.75
C GLY A 47 2.10 14.70 14.75
N GLY A 48 0.78 14.93 14.62
CA GLY A 48 -0.24 14.39 15.54
C GLY A 48 -0.16 12.87 15.75
N SER A 49 -0.01 12.09 14.67
CA SER A 49 0.14 10.62 14.77
C SER A 49 1.42 10.21 15.52
N ASP A 50 2.54 10.91 15.29
CA ASP A 50 3.80 10.62 16.00
C ASP A 50 3.69 10.97 17.50
N SER A 51 3.12 12.13 17.80
CA SER A 51 2.86 12.58 19.17
C SER A 51 1.96 11.59 19.92
N PHE A 52 0.86 11.14 19.31
CA PHE A 52 -0.02 10.11 19.88
C PHE A 52 0.75 8.82 20.19
N ALA A 53 1.51 8.30 19.22
CA ALA A 53 2.30 7.08 19.42
C ALA A 53 3.33 7.21 20.54
N ARG A 54 3.94 8.39 20.69
CA ARG A 54 4.92 8.67 21.75
C ARG A 54 4.28 8.83 23.13
N ILE A 55 3.04 9.30 23.22
CA ILE A 55 2.27 9.30 24.48
C ILE A 55 2.04 7.85 24.92
N VAL A 56 1.58 7.00 24.01
CA VAL A 56 1.40 5.56 24.28
C VAL A 56 2.73 4.93 24.69
N GLN A 57 3.80 5.15 23.92
CA GLN A 57 5.15 4.65 24.22
C GLN A 57 5.62 5.05 25.64
N ARG A 58 5.41 6.32 26.01
CA ARG A 58 5.78 6.84 27.33
C ARG A 58 5.00 6.15 28.44
N ALA A 59 3.68 6.01 28.29
CA ALA A 59 2.82 5.36 29.26
C ALA A 59 3.19 3.89 29.47
N VAL A 60 3.44 3.15 28.39
CA VAL A 60 3.91 1.76 28.44
C VAL A 60 5.19 1.63 29.26
N ARG A 61 6.15 2.54 29.06
CA ARG A 61 7.41 2.56 29.79
C ARG A 61 7.22 2.92 31.27
N GLU A 62 6.46 3.98 31.56
CA GLU A 62 6.28 4.48 32.94
C GLU A 62 5.50 3.49 33.81
N GLN A 63 4.56 2.74 33.23
CA GLN A 63 3.77 1.74 33.92
C GLN A 63 4.35 0.31 33.84
N ASN A 64 5.51 0.13 33.18
CA ASN A 64 6.13 -1.19 32.95
C ASN A 64 5.18 -2.23 32.34
N LEU A 65 4.37 -1.83 31.35
CA LEU A 65 3.34 -2.71 30.76
C LEU A 65 3.91 -3.81 29.86
N LEU A 66 5.17 -3.65 29.42
CA LEU A 66 5.92 -4.64 28.66
C LEU A 66 7.29 -4.84 29.30
N THR A 67 7.79 -6.07 29.20
CA THR A 67 9.17 -6.45 29.60
C THR A 67 10.23 -5.82 28.69
N GLU A 68 9.85 -5.46 27.47
CA GLU A 68 10.72 -4.87 26.46
C GLU A 68 10.13 -3.55 25.94
N PRO A 69 10.97 -2.62 25.47
CA PRO A 69 10.50 -1.31 25.09
C PRO A 69 9.67 -1.33 23.80
N LEU A 70 8.65 -0.48 23.77
CA LEU A 70 7.94 -0.10 22.55
C LEU A 70 8.78 0.98 21.83
N VAL A 71 9.04 0.82 20.53
CA VAL A 71 9.90 1.73 19.74
C VAL A 71 9.11 2.29 18.55
N ILE A 72 8.92 3.61 18.55
CA ILE A 72 8.25 4.32 17.45
C ILE A 72 9.22 4.55 16.29
N ILE A 73 8.82 4.15 15.08
CA ILE A 73 9.59 4.33 13.85
C ILE A 73 8.72 5.03 12.82
N ASN A 74 9.12 6.26 12.45
CA ASN A 74 8.45 7.04 11.42
C ASN A 74 8.87 6.57 10.02
N VAL A 75 7.91 6.19 9.18
CA VAL A 75 8.14 5.76 7.78
C VAL A 75 7.18 6.51 6.84
N PRO A 76 7.44 7.80 6.57
CA PRO A 76 6.55 8.63 5.76
C PRO A 76 6.58 8.27 4.27
N GLY A 77 5.54 8.70 3.55
CA GLY A 77 5.50 8.73 2.09
C GLY A 77 4.22 8.13 1.49
N ALA A 78 3.86 8.61 0.29
CA ALA A 78 2.74 8.14 -0.53
C ALA A 78 1.43 7.90 0.26
N GLY A 79 0.99 8.87 1.06
CA GLY A 79 -0.28 8.78 1.80
C GLY A 79 -0.30 7.61 2.80
N ALA A 80 0.80 7.41 3.52
CA ALA A 80 1.04 6.33 4.48
C ALA A 80 1.26 4.92 3.89
N THR A 81 1.11 4.73 2.59
CA THR A 81 1.18 3.39 1.97
C THR A 81 2.56 2.73 2.09
N ILE A 82 3.66 3.49 2.17
CA ILE A 82 5.02 2.94 2.31
C ILE A 82 5.19 2.24 3.66
N GLY A 83 4.86 2.92 4.76
CA GLY A 83 4.95 2.36 6.10
C GLY A 83 3.97 1.21 6.30
N SER A 84 2.74 1.34 5.80
CA SER A 84 1.73 0.28 5.85
C SER A 84 2.19 -0.99 5.14
N ARG A 85 2.74 -0.87 3.93
CA ARG A 85 3.29 -1.99 3.15
C ARG A 85 4.41 -2.70 3.90
N ARG A 86 5.27 -1.94 4.58
CA ARG A 86 6.35 -2.50 5.39
C ARG A 86 5.82 -3.38 6.53
N VAL A 87 4.72 -2.99 7.17
CA VAL A 87 4.10 -3.81 8.22
C VAL A 87 3.33 -4.98 7.62
N LYS A 88 2.56 -4.75 6.55
CA LYS A 88 1.83 -5.81 5.83
C LYS A 88 2.74 -6.99 5.45
N ASN A 89 3.97 -6.69 5.05
CA ASN A 89 4.97 -7.68 4.63
C ASN A 89 5.93 -8.12 5.75
N ALA A 90 5.74 -7.65 6.99
CA ALA A 90 6.56 -8.06 8.12
C ALA A 90 6.19 -9.47 8.60
N ARG A 91 7.07 -10.10 9.37
CA ARG A 91 6.75 -11.39 10.00
C ARG A 91 5.58 -11.19 10.99
N PRO A 92 4.61 -12.11 11.03
CA PRO A 92 3.50 -12.07 11.97
C PRO A 92 3.92 -12.54 13.38
N ASP A 93 5.00 -11.98 13.92
CA ASP A 93 5.62 -12.38 15.20
C ASP A 93 5.31 -11.40 16.37
N GLY A 94 4.42 -10.43 16.13
CA GLY A 94 4.04 -9.38 17.09
C GLY A 94 5.09 -8.28 17.30
N TYR A 95 6.30 -8.37 16.73
CA TYR A 95 7.35 -7.38 16.98
C TYR A 95 7.33 -6.17 16.03
N THR A 96 6.44 -6.18 15.03
CA THR A 96 6.25 -5.05 14.10
C THR A 96 4.77 -4.76 14.00
N LEU A 97 4.35 -3.59 14.47
CA LEU A 97 2.98 -3.12 14.48
C LEU A 97 2.84 -1.89 13.59
N LEU A 98 1.63 -1.62 13.14
CA LEU A 98 1.25 -0.39 12.45
C LEU A 98 0.34 0.41 13.36
N MET A 99 0.61 1.70 13.52
CA MET A 99 -0.37 2.65 14.04
C MET A 99 -0.72 3.62 12.91
N LEU A 100 -1.97 3.56 12.47
CA LEU A 100 -2.48 4.33 11.34
C LEU A 100 -3.96 4.63 11.52
N HIS A 101 -4.39 5.79 11.06
CA HIS A 101 -5.79 6.21 11.02
C HIS A 101 -6.42 5.90 9.66
N GLU A 102 -7.44 6.67 9.27
CA GLU A 102 -8.34 6.50 8.14
C GLU A 102 -7.62 6.47 6.79
N ALA A 103 -6.37 6.93 6.73
CA ALA A 103 -5.53 6.82 5.56
C ALA A 103 -5.43 5.38 5.01
N ILE A 104 -5.58 4.34 5.85
CA ILE A 104 -5.66 2.95 5.37
C ILE A 104 -6.90 2.69 4.50
N LEU A 105 -8.03 3.32 4.83
CA LEU A 105 -9.28 3.24 4.08
C LEU A 105 -9.20 4.15 2.85
N THR A 106 -8.84 5.42 3.03
CA THR A 106 -8.85 6.38 1.92
C THR A 106 -7.84 6.00 0.84
N ALA A 107 -6.68 5.45 1.20
CA ALA A 107 -5.72 4.97 0.20
C ALA A 107 -6.23 3.78 -0.63
N LYS A 108 -7.03 2.88 -0.04
CA LYS A 108 -7.71 1.79 -0.77
C LYS A 108 -8.77 2.36 -1.72
N TYR A 109 -9.63 3.23 -1.20
CA TYR A 109 -10.80 3.73 -1.95
C TYR A 109 -10.49 4.86 -2.92
N SER A 110 -9.31 5.47 -2.84
CA SER A 110 -8.78 6.37 -3.87
C SER A 110 -7.94 5.63 -4.93
N GLY A 111 -7.83 4.31 -4.86
CA GLY A 111 -7.03 3.51 -5.79
C GLY A 111 -5.51 3.63 -5.63
N ASN A 112 -5.00 4.25 -4.54
CA ASN A 112 -3.56 4.36 -4.29
C ASN A 112 -2.92 3.00 -3.96
N VAL A 113 -3.68 2.10 -3.35
CA VAL A 113 -3.29 0.70 -3.06
C VAL A 113 -4.47 -0.25 -3.27
N SER A 114 -4.16 -1.52 -3.52
CA SER A 114 -5.15 -2.59 -3.68
C SER A 114 -5.54 -3.29 -2.37
N TYR A 115 -5.07 -2.80 -1.22
CA TYR A 115 -5.31 -3.39 0.09
C TYR A 115 -5.76 -2.33 1.10
N GLY A 116 -6.52 -2.76 2.10
CA GLY A 116 -6.90 -1.93 3.26
C GLY A 116 -6.84 -2.73 4.56
N PRO A 117 -7.79 -2.54 5.48
CA PRO A 117 -7.80 -3.21 6.78
C PRO A 117 -7.72 -4.74 6.69
N GLU A 118 -8.28 -5.36 5.64
CA GLU A 118 -8.31 -6.81 5.45
C GLU A 118 -6.92 -7.47 5.28
N ALA A 119 -5.88 -6.66 5.09
CA ALA A 119 -4.49 -7.10 4.97
C ALA A 119 -3.74 -7.18 6.31
N PHE A 120 -4.41 -6.91 7.43
CA PHE A 120 -3.83 -6.85 8.77
C PHE A 120 -4.72 -7.55 9.80
N GLU A 121 -4.17 -7.82 10.99
CA GLU A 121 -4.96 -8.18 12.18
C GLU A 121 -5.27 -6.91 12.99
N PRO A 122 -6.55 -6.58 13.25
CA PRO A 122 -6.93 -5.46 14.11
C PRO A 122 -6.64 -5.77 15.58
N ILE A 123 -5.95 -4.86 16.26
CA ILE A 123 -5.65 -4.99 17.70
C ILE A 123 -6.63 -4.14 18.53
N ALA A 124 -6.65 -2.84 18.25
CA ALA A 124 -7.45 -1.83 18.95
C ALA A 124 -7.63 -0.59 18.06
N GLY A 125 -8.72 0.13 18.25
CA GLY A 125 -8.89 1.51 17.77
C GLY A 125 -8.88 2.45 18.97
N MET A 126 -8.01 3.46 18.99
CA MET A 126 -7.87 4.32 20.17
C MET A 126 -7.58 5.76 19.80
N GLY A 127 -8.07 6.71 20.60
CA GLY A 127 -7.85 8.13 20.32
C GLY A 127 -8.59 8.61 19.07
N GLY A 128 -9.76 9.21 19.27
CA GLY A 128 -10.57 9.75 18.18
C GLY A 128 -10.36 11.25 17.97
N ASP A 129 -10.38 11.73 16.73
CA ASP A 129 -10.63 13.14 16.42
C ASP A 129 -11.74 13.26 15.37
N HIS A 130 -12.20 14.49 15.17
CA HIS A 130 -13.23 14.80 14.19
C HIS A 130 -12.76 15.91 13.24
N LEU A 131 -13.35 15.94 12.05
CA LEU A 131 -13.10 16.99 11.08
C LEU A 131 -14.08 18.15 11.23
N VAL A 132 -13.65 19.33 10.82
CA VAL A 132 -14.39 20.58 10.80
C VAL A 132 -14.26 21.17 9.41
N PHE A 133 -15.39 21.43 8.75
CA PHE A 133 -15.40 22.23 7.54
C PHE A 133 -15.19 23.70 7.92
N ALA A 134 -14.19 24.34 7.30
CA ALA A 134 -13.86 25.73 7.56
C ALA A 134 -13.54 26.48 6.27
N VAL A 135 -13.78 27.78 6.31
CA VAL A 135 -13.52 28.77 5.25
C VAL A 135 -12.69 29.92 5.81
N ALA A 136 -12.14 30.77 4.96
CA ALA A 136 -11.57 32.03 5.43
C ALA A 136 -12.68 33.01 5.86
N ASP A 137 -12.36 33.93 6.77
CA ASP A 137 -13.36 34.85 7.37
C ASP A 137 -14.09 35.73 6.34
N ASP A 138 -13.43 36.06 5.23
CA ASP A 138 -13.94 36.92 4.16
C ASP A 138 -14.76 36.18 3.08
N VAL A 139 -14.80 34.85 3.14
CA VAL A 139 -15.60 34.02 2.23
C VAL A 139 -17.09 34.10 2.62
N PRO A 140 -18.02 34.24 1.64
CA PRO A 140 -19.42 34.56 1.91
C PRO A 140 -20.26 33.40 2.50
N PHE A 141 -19.73 32.18 2.58
CA PHE A 141 -20.47 31.03 3.12
C PHE A 141 -20.61 31.16 4.64
N ALA A 142 -21.83 31.22 5.16
CA ALA A 142 -22.08 31.31 6.60
C ALA A 142 -22.33 29.97 7.28
N ASN A 143 -22.72 28.98 6.51
CA ASN A 143 -23.08 27.64 6.95
C ASN A 143 -22.87 26.64 5.80
N LEU A 144 -23.20 25.36 6.00
CA LEU A 144 -23.09 24.35 4.94
C LEU A 144 -24.14 24.53 3.84
N ASP A 145 -25.31 25.10 4.14
CA ASP A 145 -26.37 25.33 3.15
C ASP A 145 -25.94 26.32 2.08
N ASP A 146 -25.28 27.43 2.47
CA ASP A 146 -24.72 28.40 1.53
C ASP A 146 -23.65 27.74 0.63
N LEU A 147 -22.77 26.93 1.23
CA LEU A 147 -21.67 26.26 0.54
C LEU A 147 -22.20 25.23 -0.47
N VAL A 148 -23.12 24.36 -0.05
CA VAL A 148 -23.67 23.28 -0.87
C VAL A 148 -24.60 23.83 -1.95
N THR A 149 -25.37 24.88 -1.65
CA THR A 149 -26.20 25.59 -2.65
C THR A 149 -25.33 26.15 -3.76
N ALA A 150 -24.27 26.89 -3.41
CA ALA A 150 -23.34 27.43 -4.42
C ALA A 150 -22.66 26.31 -5.24
N ALA A 151 -22.26 25.20 -4.61
CA ALA A 151 -21.71 24.03 -5.30
C ALA A 151 -22.72 23.32 -6.22
N THR A 152 -24.02 23.49 -6.00
CA THR A 152 -25.09 22.90 -6.81
C THR A 152 -25.47 23.81 -7.98
N GLU A 153 -25.52 25.13 -7.75
CA GLU A 153 -25.82 26.14 -8.78
C GLU A 153 -24.70 26.25 -9.82
N GLU A 154 -23.45 26.23 -9.36
CA GLU A 154 -22.26 26.24 -10.21
C GLU A 154 -21.30 25.10 -9.81
N PRO A 155 -21.53 23.87 -10.31
CA PRO A 155 -20.64 22.74 -10.07
C PRO A 155 -19.18 23.05 -10.39
N ASP A 156 -18.24 22.59 -9.56
CA ASP A 156 -16.79 22.82 -9.67
C ASP A 156 -16.31 24.28 -9.50
N SER A 157 -17.21 25.22 -9.19
CA SER A 157 -16.85 26.63 -8.94
C SER A 157 -16.02 26.80 -7.66
N ILE A 158 -16.39 26.05 -6.61
CA ILE A 158 -15.79 26.11 -5.29
C ILE A 158 -14.52 25.26 -5.24
N ALA A 159 -13.38 25.89 -4.95
CA ALA A 159 -12.11 25.24 -4.73
C ALA A 159 -12.03 24.62 -3.32
N PHE A 160 -12.16 23.29 -3.24
CA PHE A 160 -11.98 22.56 -1.99
C PHE A 160 -10.52 22.17 -1.80
N ALA A 161 -9.82 22.82 -0.88
CA ALA A 161 -8.44 22.48 -0.55
C ALA A 161 -8.38 21.12 0.17
N ALA A 162 -7.68 20.15 -0.40
CA ALA A 162 -7.52 18.83 0.19
C ALA A 162 -6.10 18.28 -0.03
N ASN A 163 -5.79 17.20 0.69
CA ASN A 163 -4.82 16.23 0.21
C ASN A 163 -5.61 15.10 -0.47
N LEU A 164 -5.36 14.89 -1.77
CA LEU A 164 -6.01 13.86 -2.57
C LEU A 164 -5.63 12.47 -2.05
N GLY A 165 -6.60 11.56 -2.04
CA GLY A 165 -6.52 10.25 -1.42
C GLY A 165 -6.46 10.25 0.11
N ALA A 166 -6.70 11.39 0.77
CA ALA A 166 -6.64 11.53 2.23
C ALA A 166 -8.01 11.88 2.84
N PRO A 167 -8.19 11.73 4.17
CA PRO A 167 -9.47 11.99 4.85
C PRO A 167 -10.09 13.36 4.53
N SER A 168 -9.28 14.40 4.31
CA SER A 168 -9.77 15.73 3.94
C SER A 168 -10.59 15.77 2.63
N GLN A 169 -10.18 14.99 1.62
CA GLN A 169 -10.92 14.91 0.35
C GLN A 169 -12.22 14.13 0.58
N PHE A 170 -12.12 12.99 1.25
CA PHE A 170 -13.27 12.13 1.54
C PHE A 170 -14.34 12.84 2.39
N ALA A 171 -13.95 13.75 3.28
CA ALA A 171 -14.90 14.61 3.98
C ALA A 171 -15.72 15.47 3.01
N GLY A 172 -15.06 16.15 2.06
CA GLY A 172 -15.75 16.92 1.02
C GLY A 172 -16.65 16.05 0.15
N MET A 173 -16.18 14.87 -0.27
CA MET A 173 -17.00 13.95 -1.09
C MET A 173 -18.21 13.39 -0.32
N LEU A 174 -18.08 13.19 1.00
CA LEU A 174 -19.22 12.85 1.86
C LEU A 174 -20.26 13.97 1.88
N LEU A 175 -19.83 15.24 1.86
CA LEU A 175 -20.72 16.38 1.76
C LEU A 175 -21.36 16.47 0.37
N GLU A 176 -20.62 16.30 -0.72
CA GLU A 176 -21.20 16.22 -2.09
C GLU A 176 -22.29 15.16 -2.18
N LYS A 177 -22.05 13.98 -1.59
CA LYS A 177 -23.00 12.87 -1.61
C LYS A 177 -24.34 13.19 -0.95
N THR A 178 -24.38 14.12 0.01
CA THR A 178 -25.64 14.49 0.67
C THR A 178 -26.60 15.27 -0.22
N THR A 179 -26.10 15.96 -1.25
CA THR A 179 -26.92 16.76 -2.16
C THR A 179 -26.62 16.41 -3.61
N PRO A 180 -27.58 15.80 -4.33
CA PRO A 180 -27.41 15.53 -5.75
C PRO A 180 -27.05 16.81 -6.53
N ALA A 181 -26.07 16.69 -7.45
CA ALA A 181 -25.52 17.77 -8.28
C ALA A 181 -24.56 18.77 -7.60
N ALA A 182 -24.39 18.73 -6.28
CA ALA A 182 -23.30 19.47 -5.64
C ALA A 182 -21.95 18.89 -6.07
N ALA A 183 -21.04 19.73 -6.55
CA ALA A 183 -19.67 19.33 -6.89
C ALA A 183 -18.65 20.41 -6.52
N PHE A 184 -17.58 19.99 -5.86
CA PHE A 184 -16.44 20.80 -5.51
C PHE A 184 -15.26 20.46 -6.43
N ARG A 185 -14.48 21.48 -6.78
CA ARG A 185 -13.19 21.27 -7.42
C ARG A 185 -12.13 21.02 -6.35
N PHE A 186 -11.79 19.75 -6.13
CA PHE A 186 -10.72 19.38 -5.20
C PHE A 186 -9.34 19.84 -5.70
N VAL A 187 -8.61 20.57 -4.85
CA VAL A 187 -7.27 21.10 -5.13
C VAL A 187 -6.23 20.46 -4.22
N GLN A 188 -5.17 19.89 -4.81
CA GLN A 188 -4.06 19.28 -4.08
C GLN A 188 -3.19 20.33 -3.39
N ILE A 189 -3.36 20.49 -2.08
CA ILE A 189 -2.60 21.47 -1.26
C ILE A 189 -1.79 20.80 -0.13
N GLY A 190 -2.10 19.54 0.20
CA GLY A 190 -1.34 18.74 1.18
C GLY A 190 -1.85 18.92 2.62
N GLY A 191 -0.94 18.95 3.60
CA GLY A 191 -1.29 18.98 5.04
C GLY A 191 -2.02 20.25 5.50
N GLY A 192 -2.61 20.22 6.70
CA GLY A 192 -3.48 21.29 7.22
C GLY A 192 -2.87 22.69 7.17
N ALA A 193 -1.62 22.88 7.61
CA ALA A 193 -0.98 24.21 7.57
C ALA A 193 -0.92 24.83 6.17
N LYS A 194 -0.66 24.02 5.12
CA LYS A 194 -0.67 24.52 3.73
C LYS A 194 -2.08 24.87 3.28
N ARG A 195 -3.08 24.07 3.67
CA ARG A 195 -4.49 24.31 3.36
C ARG A 195 -4.98 25.58 4.06
N PHE A 196 -4.64 25.79 5.33
CA PHE A 196 -4.90 27.03 6.05
C PHE A 196 -4.37 28.26 5.30
N HIS A 197 -3.09 28.27 4.91
CA HIS A 197 -2.52 29.39 4.15
C HIS A 197 -3.16 29.57 2.77
N ALA A 198 -3.61 28.49 2.12
CA ALA A 198 -4.33 28.60 0.86
C ALA A 198 -5.70 29.25 1.03
N LEU A 199 -6.43 28.93 2.10
CA LEU A 199 -7.72 29.55 2.42
C LEU A 199 -7.55 31.04 2.70
N VAL A 200 -6.72 31.40 3.69
CA VAL A 200 -6.51 32.81 4.09
C VAL A 200 -5.86 33.64 2.97
N GLY A 201 -5.09 32.99 2.09
CA GLY A 201 -4.51 33.63 0.91
C GLY A 201 -5.45 33.74 -0.29
N GLY A 202 -6.70 33.27 -0.22
CA GLY A 202 -7.67 33.30 -1.33
C GLY A 202 -7.35 32.37 -2.50
N HIS A 203 -6.56 31.31 -2.27
CA HIS A 203 -6.22 30.31 -3.29
C HIS A 203 -7.18 29.09 -3.26
N ALA A 204 -8.01 28.98 -2.22
CA ALA A 204 -9.07 27.99 -2.08
C ALA A 204 -10.18 28.53 -1.17
N ASP A 205 -11.40 28.02 -1.32
CA ASP A 205 -12.58 28.57 -0.65
C ASP A 205 -12.89 27.84 0.66
N VAL A 206 -12.70 26.52 0.68
CA VAL A 206 -13.09 25.65 1.80
C VAL A 206 -12.11 24.51 2.02
N SER A 207 -12.03 23.99 3.25
CA SER A 207 -11.30 22.77 3.57
C SER A 207 -11.88 22.06 4.79
N ALA A 208 -11.48 20.81 5.02
CA ALA A 208 -11.78 20.04 6.23
C ALA A 208 -10.53 19.86 7.11
N PHE A 209 -10.49 20.47 8.29
CA PHE A 209 -9.39 20.37 9.25
C PHE A 209 -9.74 19.44 10.40
N SER A 210 -8.76 18.82 11.06
CA SER A 210 -9.04 18.25 12.39
C SER A 210 -9.46 19.36 13.36
N VAL A 211 -10.23 19.03 14.40
CA VAL A 211 -10.58 20.00 15.46
C VAL A 211 -9.32 20.67 16.05
N ALA A 212 -8.25 19.89 16.28
CA ALA A 212 -6.97 20.41 16.77
C ALA A 212 -6.35 21.46 15.83
N GLU A 213 -6.30 21.15 14.52
CA GLU A 213 -5.80 22.08 13.50
C GLU A 213 -6.68 23.33 13.42
N TYR A 214 -8.01 23.17 13.42
CA TYR A 214 -8.93 24.31 13.39
C TYR A 214 -8.73 25.23 14.59
N LEU A 215 -8.67 24.68 15.81
CA LEU A 215 -8.43 25.46 17.02
C LEU A 215 -7.08 26.20 16.99
N GLN A 216 -6.04 25.57 16.40
CA GLN A 216 -4.74 26.21 16.20
C GLN A 216 -4.80 27.36 15.19
N PHE A 217 -5.64 27.26 14.15
CA PHE A 217 -5.66 28.19 13.02
C PHE A 217 -6.78 29.24 13.06
N ARG A 218 -7.83 29.05 13.87
CA ARG A 218 -9.05 29.88 13.86
C ARG A 218 -8.77 31.38 14.02
N ASP A 219 -7.88 31.74 14.95
CA ASP A 219 -7.53 33.14 15.23
C ASP A 219 -6.70 33.77 14.10
N GLY A 220 -6.23 32.97 13.15
CA GLY A 220 -5.52 33.38 11.94
C GLY A 220 -6.42 33.72 10.75
N GLY A 221 -7.74 33.78 10.94
CA GLY A 221 -8.70 34.16 9.91
C GLY A 221 -9.53 33.01 9.34
N LEU A 222 -9.79 31.97 10.14
CA LEU A 222 -10.68 30.87 9.74
C LEU A 222 -11.99 30.86 10.55
N ARG A 223 -13.06 30.56 9.83
CA ARG A 223 -14.40 30.34 10.39
C ARG A 223 -14.88 28.93 10.10
N ALA A 224 -15.34 28.23 11.14
CA ALA A 224 -15.96 26.92 11.00
C ALA A 224 -17.39 27.05 10.48
N LEU A 225 -17.76 26.18 9.55
CA LEU A 225 -19.13 26.02 9.05
C LEU A 225 -19.86 24.87 9.76
N ALA A 226 -19.16 23.76 10.00
CA ALA A 226 -19.70 22.61 10.68
C ALA A 226 -18.62 21.68 11.23
N VAL A 227 -18.93 21.01 12.34
CA VAL A 227 -18.17 19.86 12.83
C VAL A 227 -18.81 18.55 12.35
N CYS A 228 -17.99 17.58 11.94
CA CYS A 228 -18.41 16.30 11.36
C CYS A 228 -18.59 15.20 12.42
N THR A 229 -19.20 15.55 13.55
CA THR A 229 -19.54 14.67 14.67
C THR A 229 -21.03 14.30 14.65
N ALA A 230 -21.38 13.21 15.34
CA ALA A 230 -22.78 12.87 15.59
C ALA A 230 -23.46 13.88 16.53
N GLU A 231 -22.75 14.28 17.58
CA GLU A 231 -23.20 15.20 18.64
C GLU A 231 -22.31 16.45 18.69
N PRO A 232 -22.76 17.59 19.27
CA PRO A 232 -21.95 18.79 19.41
C PRO A 232 -20.60 18.51 20.07
N HIS A 233 -19.52 19.06 19.49
CA HIS A 233 -18.17 18.83 20.00
C HIS A 233 -17.91 19.75 21.22
N PRO A 234 -17.44 19.22 22.38
CA PRO A 234 -17.29 20.01 23.62
C PRO A 234 -16.41 21.26 23.49
N GLU A 235 -15.38 21.20 22.64
CA GLU A 235 -14.42 22.29 22.44
C GLU A 235 -14.87 23.30 21.37
N LEU A 236 -15.96 22.99 20.67
CA LEU A 236 -16.59 23.83 19.66
C LEU A 236 -18.10 23.93 19.91
N PRO A 237 -18.54 24.37 21.11
CA PRO A 237 -19.95 24.33 21.49
C PRO A 237 -20.84 25.23 20.62
N ASP A 238 -20.26 26.27 20.02
CA ASP A 238 -20.95 27.23 19.16
C ASP A 238 -20.95 26.82 17.68
N VAL A 239 -20.24 25.75 17.31
CA VAL A 239 -20.18 25.27 15.92
C VAL A 239 -21.22 24.16 15.75
N PRO A 240 -22.22 24.33 14.86
CA PRO A 240 -23.21 23.30 14.60
C PRO A 240 -22.58 22.04 13.99
N THR A 241 -23.16 20.87 14.27
CA THR A 241 -22.79 19.65 13.55
C THR A 241 -23.30 19.71 12.11
N ALA A 242 -22.67 18.96 11.20
CA ALA A 242 -23.20 18.82 9.82
C ALA A 242 -24.63 18.24 9.84
N ARG A 243 -24.88 17.27 10.73
CA ARG A 243 -26.21 16.65 10.91
C ARG A 243 -27.27 17.63 11.40
N ALA A 244 -26.91 18.55 12.31
CA ALA A 244 -27.83 19.58 12.79
C ALA A 244 -28.25 20.54 11.66
N GLN A 245 -27.44 20.66 10.60
CA GLN A 245 -27.75 21.43 9.39
C GLN A 245 -28.45 20.59 8.29
N GLY A 246 -28.76 19.31 8.54
CA GLY A 246 -29.43 18.44 7.59
C GLY A 246 -28.51 17.58 6.70
N TYR A 247 -27.20 17.63 6.92
CA TYR A 247 -26.21 16.87 6.14
C TYR A 247 -25.68 15.68 6.94
N ASP A 248 -25.95 14.45 6.50
CA ASP A 248 -25.46 13.23 7.17
C ASP A 248 -23.96 12.99 6.88
N VAL A 249 -23.11 13.84 7.45
CA VAL A 249 -21.66 13.76 7.34
C VAL A 249 -21.06 13.53 8.72
N ILE A 250 -20.51 12.32 8.91
CA ILE A 250 -19.59 12.01 10.00
C ILE A 250 -18.22 11.73 9.41
N SER A 251 -17.21 12.43 9.90
CA SER A 251 -15.83 12.28 9.46
C SER A 251 -14.88 12.65 10.57
N GLY A 252 -13.89 11.79 10.79
CA GLY A 252 -12.96 11.90 11.89
C GLY A 252 -11.93 10.77 11.83
N ASN A 253 -10.85 10.93 12.56
CA ASN A 253 -9.82 9.91 12.64
C ASN A 253 -9.94 9.05 13.89
N LEU A 254 -9.59 7.77 13.79
CA LEU A 254 -9.33 6.89 14.93
C LEU A 254 -7.96 6.24 14.75
N PHE A 255 -7.08 6.29 15.76
CA PHE A 255 -5.77 5.63 15.63
C PHE A 255 -5.91 4.12 15.82
N PHE A 256 -5.94 3.41 14.70
CA PHE A 256 -5.97 1.96 14.69
C PHE A 256 -4.57 1.37 14.88
N TRP A 257 -4.51 0.33 15.69
CA TRP A 257 -3.34 -0.51 15.89
C TRP A 257 -3.52 -1.83 15.17
N TRP A 258 -2.57 -2.16 14.31
CA TRP A 258 -2.60 -3.35 13.49
C TRP A 258 -1.35 -4.19 13.66
N ALA A 259 -1.50 -5.51 13.55
CA ALA A 259 -0.39 -6.42 13.34
C ALA A 259 -0.40 -6.99 11.91
N PRO A 260 0.71 -7.56 11.43
CA PRO A 260 0.74 -8.31 10.17
C PRO A 260 -0.28 -9.45 10.23
N LYS A 261 -0.93 -9.71 9.10
CA LYS A 261 -1.93 -10.78 8.98
C LYS A 261 -1.37 -12.13 9.44
N GLY A 262 -2.15 -12.88 10.22
CA GLY A 262 -1.75 -14.16 10.80
C GLY A 262 -0.89 -14.05 12.06
N THR A 263 -0.79 -12.88 12.68
CA THR A 263 -0.13 -12.75 13.99
C THR A 263 -0.89 -13.57 15.05
N PRO A 264 -0.22 -14.41 15.85
CA PRO A 264 -0.89 -15.27 16.83
C PRO A 264 -1.72 -14.48 17.86
N GLU A 265 -2.90 -15.01 18.21
CA GLU A 265 -3.86 -14.33 19.10
C GLU A 265 -3.27 -14.04 20.49
N ASP A 266 -2.36 -14.87 21.01
CA ASP A 266 -1.71 -14.60 22.30
C ASP A 266 -0.87 -13.30 22.26
N ARG A 267 -0.25 -13.00 21.11
CA ARG A 267 0.49 -11.75 20.89
C ARG A 267 -0.47 -10.57 20.75
N ILE A 268 -1.54 -10.75 19.97
CA ILE A 268 -2.59 -9.73 19.80
C ILE A 268 -3.18 -9.36 21.16
N GLU A 269 -3.59 -10.35 21.96
CA GLU A 269 -4.21 -10.12 23.27
C GLU A 269 -3.23 -9.44 24.24
N ARG A 270 -1.94 -9.80 24.22
CA ARG A 270 -0.94 -9.13 25.05
C ARG A 270 -0.80 -7.65 24.70
N ILE A 271 -0.80 -7.30 23.40
CA ILE A 271 -0.74 -5.91 22.95
C ILE A 271 -2.04 -5.18 23.28
N ARG A 272 -3.19 -5.81 23.00
CA ARG A 272 -4.52 -5.26 23.28
C ARG A 272 -4.68 -4.92 24.76
N THR A 273 -4.30 -5.84 25.65
CA THR A 273 -4.28 -5.61 27.10
C THR A 273 -3.38 -4.45 27.51
N MET A 274 -2.17 -4.37 26.93
CA MET A 274 -1.27 -3.22 27.18
C MET A 274 -1.91 -1.90 26.73
N LEU A 275 -2.52 -1.84 25.54
CA LEU A 275 -3.16 -0.62 25.03
C LEU A 275 -4.38 -0.21 25.88
N ARG A 276 -5.14 -1.20 26.36
CA ARG A 276 -6.27 -0.98 27.29
C ARG A 276 -5.80 -0.31 28.58
N GLN A 277 -4.71 -0.79 29.16
CA GLN A 277 -4.11 -0.21 30.37
C GLN A 277 -3.60 1.21 30.14
N VAL A 278 -2.98 1.48 28.98
CA VAL A 278 -2.57 2.85 28.60
C VAL A 278 -3.76 3.82 28.62
N MET A 279 -4.91 3.44 28.05
CA MET A 279 -6.10 4.30 27.98
C MET A 279 -6.83 4.49 29.33
N GLN A 280 -6.53 3.67 30.33
CA GLN A 280 -7.01 3.84 31.69
C GLN A 280 -6.19 4.88 32.48
N SER A 281 -5.02 5.30 31.98
CA SER A 281 -4.16 6.28 32.64
C SER A 281 -4.72 7.69 32.57
N GLU A 282 -4.93 8.33 33.72
CA GLU A 282 -5.33 9.73 33.81
C GLU A 282 -4.34 10.65 33.09
N SER A 283 -3.03 10.42 33.28
CA SER A 283 -1.98 11.19 32.59
C SER A 283 -2.02 11.07 31.07
N VAL A 284 -2.54 9.96 30.53
CA VAL A 284 -2.73 9.78 29.09
C VAL A 284 -3.96 10.55 28.65
N ARG A 285 -5.08 10.42 29.36
CA ARG A 285 -6.31 11.16 29.06
C ARG A 285 -6.09 12.68 29.08
N ASP A 286 -5.33 13.19 30.03
CA ASP A 286 -4.95 14.61 30.10
C ASP A 286 -4.10 15.04 28.89
N GLN A 287 -3.16 14.21 28.47
CA GLN A 287 -2.33 14.49 27.29
C GLN A 287 -3.15 14.45 26.00
N LEU A 288 -4.09 13.51 25.88
CA LEU A 288 -5.00 13.42 24.74
C LEU A 288 -5.95 14.63 24.68
N ALA A 289 -6.50 15.06 25.82
CA ALA A 289 -7.34 16.26 25.90
C ALA A 289 -6.60 17.52 25.42
N ARG A 290 -5.33 17.69 25.80
CA ARG A 290 -4.49 18.81 25.30
C ARG A 290 -4.24 18.75 23.80
N MET A 291 -4.33 17.57 23.21
CA MET A 291 -4.22 17.35 21.77
C MET A 291 -5.58 17.35 21.06
N GLN A 292 -6.68 17.57 21.79
CA GLN A 292 -8.03 17.54 21.26
C GLN A 292 -8.40 16.17 20.68
N ILE A 293 -7.91 15.12 21.34
CA ILE A 293 -8.16 13.72 21.00
C ILE A 293 -9.08 13.14 22.08
N GLU A 294 -10.21 12.59 21.65
CA GLU A 294 -11.14 11.86 22.49
C GLU A 294 -10.51 10.56 22.97
N PRO A 295 -10.56 10.22 24.28
CA PRO A 295 -9.91 9.04 24.84
C PRO A 295 -10.69 7.74 24.57
N THR A 296 -11.08 7.52 23.32
CA THR A 296 -11.80 6.33 22.85
C THR A 296 -10.90 5.11 22.87
N PHE A 297 -11.47 3.94 23.17
CA PHE A 297 -10.79 2.65 23.06
C PHE A 297 -11.81 1.59 22.63
N LEU A 298 -11.62 1.03 21.43
CA LEU A 298 -12.45 -0.01 20.83
C LEU A 298 -11.61 -1.26 20.60
N GLU A 299 -12.19 -2.43 20.85
CA GLU A 299 -11.57 -3.73 20.61
C GLU A 299 -12.61 -4.80 20.26
N GLY A 300 -12.16 -5.96 19.77
CA GLY A 300 -13.06 -7.09 19.48
C GLY A 300 -14.17 -6.75 18.49
N GLU A 301 -15.41 -7.13 18.83
CA GLU A 301 -16.58 -6.92 17.97
C GLU A 301 -16.92 -5.43 17.79
N GLU A 302 -16.70 -4.60 18.82
CA GLU A 302 -16.97 -3.16 18.74
C GLU A 302 -16.05 -2.48 17.73
N LEU A 303 -14.76 -2.82 17.76
CA LEU A 303 -13.79 -2.36 16.76
C LEU A 303 -14.16 -2.83 15.36
N ALA A 304 -14.58 -4.09 15.21
CA ALA A 304 -14.98 -4.63 13.91
C ALA A 304 -16.20 -3.90 13.34
N ALA A 305 -17.19 -3.57 14.19
CA ALA A 305 -18.38 -2.82 13.81
C ALA A 305 -18.05 -1.37 13.41
N ASP A 306 -17.28 -0.65 14.22
CA ASP A 306 -16.84 0.73 13.93
C ASP A 306 -16.03 0.78 12.62
N LEU A 307 -15.10 -0.16 12.44
CA LEU A 307 -14.31 -0.25 11.21
C LEU A 307 -15.18 -0.52 9.98
N ALA A 308 -16.16 -1.41 10.07
CA ALA A 308 -17.08 -1.70 8.98
C ALA A 308 -17.94 -0.48 8.63
N GLU A 309 -18.38 0.28 9.63
CA GLU A 309 -19.16 1.51 9.42
C GLU A 309 -18.32 2.61 8.76
N ARG A 310 -17.08 2.80 9.22
CA ARG A 310 -16.11 3.73 8.62
C ARG A 310 -15.79 3.34 7.19
N GLU A 311 -15.52 2.06 6.95
CA GLU A 311 -15.26 1.53 5.61
C GLU A 311 -16.47 1.75 4.69
N ALA A 312 -17.69 1.48 5.15
CA ALA A 312 -18.91 1.72 4.38
C ALA A 312 -19.09 3.20 4.01
N ARG A 313 -18.83 4.13 4.94
CA ARG A 313 -18.86 5.57 4.66
C ARG A 313 -17.86 5.95 3.56
N ILE A 314 -16.60 5.59 3.73
CA ILE A 314 -15.52 5.89 2.78
C ILE A 314 -15.80 5.24 1.42
N ALA A 315 -16.23 3.98 1.40
CA ALA A 315 -16.57 3.24 0.19
C ALA A 315 -17.72 3.88 -0.60
N SER A 316 -18.67 4.51 0.09
CA SER A 316 -19.86 5.08 -0.53
C SER A 316 -19.58 6.32 -1.39
N VAL A 317 -18.43 6.94 -1.20
CA VAL A 317 -17.95 8.11 -1.97
C VAL A 317 -16.64 7.79 -2.70
N ALA A 318 -16.27 6.51 -2.76
CA ALA A 318 -15.04 6.09 -3.40
C ALA A 318 -15.06 6.54 -4.87
N GLU A 319 -14.01 7.28 -5.25
CA GLU A 319 -13.69 7.57 -6.63
C GLU A 319 -13.31 6.25 -7.30
N ARG A 320 -14.28 5.48 -7.79
CA ARG A 320 -14.01 4.40 -8.76
C ARG A 320 -13.58 5.03 -10.09
N GLN A 321 -12.47 5.74 -10.07
CA GLN A 321 -11.64 5.94 -11.24
C GLN A 321 -10.29 5.30 -10.91
N PHE A 322 -10.25 3.97 -11.01
CA PHE A 322 -9.07 3.42 -11.64
C PHE A 322 -9.05 4.08 -13.02
N VAL A 323 -8.21 5.11 -13.21
CA VAL A 323 -7.74 5.39 -14.56
C VAL A 323 -7.06 4.09 -14.95
N ASP A 324 -7.79 3.25 -15.71
CA ASP A 324 -7.27 2.02 -16.26
C ASP A 324 -6.05 2.42 -17.08
N LEU A 325 -4.87 2.36 -16.45
CA LEU A 325 -3.63 2.34 -17.17
C LEU A 325 -3.78 1.19 -18.17
N PRO A 326 -3.50 1.41 -19.47
CA PRO A 326 -3.69 0.38 -20.47
C PRO A 326 -3.08 -0.91 -19.96
N ASP A 327 -3.82 -2.02 -20.02
CA ASP A 327 -3.41 -3.33 -19.49
C ASP A 327 -2.18 -3.81 -20.27
N VAL A 328 -1.02 -3.27 -19.90
CA VAL A 328 0.28 -3.53 -20.52
C VAL A 328 0.57 -5.03 -20.50
N PRO A 329 0.29 -5.78 -19.41
CA PRO A 329 0.39 -7.24 -19.43
C PRO A 329 -0.46 -7.89 -20.53
N ARG A 330 -1.76 -7.58 -20.67
CA ARG A 330 -2.59 -8.13 -21.77
C ARG A 330 -2.09 -7.70 -23.15
N ALA A 331 -1.68 -6.44 -23.30
CA ALA A 331 -1.13 -5.94 -24.56
C ALA A 331 0.15 -6.71 -24.96
N VAL A 332 1.06 -6.93 -24.01
CA VAL A 332 2.28 -7.72 -24.20
C VAL A 332 1.95 -9.18 -24.51
N LEU A 333 0.96 -9.79 -23.84
CA LEU A 333 0.50 -11.15 -24.13
C LEU A 333 -0.05 -11.27 -25.57
N ILE A 334 -0.89 -10.33 -25.99
CA ILE A 334 -1.47 -10.29 -27.35
C ILE A 334 -0.36 -10.15 -28.39
N VAL A 335 0.53 -9.16 -28.23
CA VAL A 335 1.65 -8.93 -29.16
C VAL A 335 2.56 -10.15 -29.24
N THR A 336 2.94 -10.72 -28.10
CA THR A 336 3.80 -11.92 -28.05
C THR A 336 3.13 -13.13 -28.70
N GLY A 337 1.82 -13.33 -28.47
CA GLY A 337 1.03 -14.38 -29.09
C GLY A 337 0.95 -14.23 -30.62
N LEU A 338 0.74 -13.01 -31.12
CA LEU A 338 0.72 -12.71 -32.56
C LEU A 338 2.07 -12.98 -33.23
N PHE A 339 3.18 -12.56 -32.61
CA PHE A 339 4.54 -12.88 -33.08
C PHE A 339 4.79 -14.39 -33.09
N GLY A 340 4.39 -15.11 -32.04
CA GLY A 340 4.49 -16.57 -31.99
C GLY A 340 3.71 -17.25 -33.11
N LEU A 341 2.48 -16.80 -33.39
CA LEU A 341 1.64 -17.32 -34.47
C LEU A 341 2.25 -17.07 -35.85
N LEU A 342 2.76 -15.85 -36.11
CA LEU A 342 3.45 -15.49 -37.35
C LEU A 342 4.63 -16.42 -37.63
N VAL A 343 5.42 -16.74 -36.61
CA VAL A 343 6.57 -17.66 -36.71
C VAL A 343 6.11 -19.09 -37.01
N VAL A 344 5.04 -19.56 -36.39
CA VAL A 344 4.47 -20.89 -36.69
C VAL A 344 3.97 -20.95 -38.14
N VAL A 345 3.26 -19.91 -38.61
CA VAL A 345 2.78 -19.82 -39.99
C VAL A 345 3.94 -19.80 -40.99
N GLN A 346 4.99 -19.03 -40.72
CA GLN A 346 6.20 -19.02 -41.54
C GLN A 346 6.89 -20.39 -41.55
N ALA A 347 7.06 -21.04 -40.40
CA ALA A 347 7.66 -22.36 -40.31
C ALA A 347 6.87 -23.42 -41.09
N ILE A 348 5.52 -23.35 -41.09
CA ILE A 348 4.66 -24.22 -41.90
C ILE A 348 4.82 -23.91 -43.39
N ARG A 349 4.86 -22.62 -43.77
CA ARG A 349 5.09 -22.21 -45.17
C ARG A 349 6.45 -22.64 -45.70
N ASP A 350 7.51 -22.51 -44.91
CA ASP A 350 8.87 -22.93 -45.27
C ASP A 350 8.96 -24.45 -45.41
N LYS A 351 8.30 -25.20 -44.52
CA LYS A 351 8.21 -26.67 -44.65
C LYS A 351 7.46 -27.09 -45.92
N ARG A 352 6.42 -26.35 -46.33
CA ARG A 352 5.70 -26.59 -47.60
C ARG A 352 6.53 -26.18 -48.83
N ARG A 353 7.29 -25.09 -48.77
CA ARG A 353 8.20 -24.65 -49.86
C ARG A 353 9.40 -25.59 -50.02
N GLY A 354 9.96 -26.08 -48.92
CA GLY A 354 11.05 -27.07 -48.92
C GLY A 354 10.65 -28.43 -49.47
N ALA A 355 9.35 -28.73 -49.57
CA ALA A 355 8.84 -29.93 -50.23
C ALA A 355 8.85 -29.83 -51.77
N HIS A 356 9.20 -28.67 -52.36
CA HIS A 356 9.18 -28.43 -53.81
C HIS A 356 10.53 -27.94 -54.40
N ALA A 357 11.67 -28.18 -53.74
CA ALA A 357 12.99 -27.79 -54.25
C ALA A 357 13.82 -28.96 -54.83
N LEU A 358 14.35 -28.71 -56.04
CA LEU A 358 15.14 -29.55 -56.97
C LEU A 358 16.51 -30.06 -56.43
N PRO A 359 17.24 -30.98 -57.15
CA PRO A 359 18.13 -31.97 -56.54
C PRO A 359 19.50 -31.45 -56.06
N LYS A 360 20.05 -32.23 -55.11
CA LYS A 360 21.30 -32.02 -54.35
C LYS A 360 22.51 -31.71 -55.25
N ARG A 361 23.23 -30.64 -54.90
CA ARG A 361 24.66 -30.46 -55.21
C ARG A 361 25.48 -30.81 -53.97
N ASP A 362 26.63 -31.45 -54.15
CA ASP A 362 27.45 -31.98 -53.07
C ASP A 362 27.91 -30.91 -52.07
N PRO A 363 27.95 -31.23 -50.76
CA PRO A 363 28.32 -30.27 -49.73
C PRO A 363 29.85 -30.07 -49.63
N PRO A 364 30.33 -28.84 -49.34
CA PRO A 364 31.73 -28.60 -48.98
C PRO A 364 32.06 -29.21 -47.60
N PRO A 365 33.36 -29.42 -47.28
CA PRO A 365 33.77 -30.22 -46.13
C PRO A 365 33.38 -29.59 -44.79
N ARG A 366 32.90 -30.44 -43.88
CA ARG A 366 32.43 -30.09 -42.53
C ARG A 366 33.54 -29.46 -41.68
N SER A 367 33.38 -28.19 -41.34
CA SER A 367 33.99 -27.61 -40.14
C SER A 367 33.08 -27.83 -38.92
N ALA A 368 33.68 -27.83 -37.73
CA ALA A 368 33.17 -28.40 -36.50
C ALA A 368 31.81 -27.86 -36.00
N GLY A 369 30.88 -28.79 -35.77
CA GLY A 369 29.94 -28.84 -34.64
C GLY A 369 29.41 -27.55 -34.02
N THR A 370 28.78 -26.66 -34.78
CA THR A 370 27.79 -25.73 -34.22
C THR A 370 26.39 -26.19 -34.64
N THR A 371 25.63 -26.76 -33.71
CA THR A 371 24.19 -27.00 -33.91
C THR A 371 23.48 -25.65 -34.01
N SER A 372 23.42 -25.08 -35.21
CA SER A 372 22.67 -23.86 -35.49
C SER A 372 21.19 -24.14 -35.28
N ARG A 373 20.65 -23.79 -34.11
CA ARG A 373 19.20 -23.83 -33.85
C ARG A 373 18.51 -22.89 -34.84
N SER A 374 17.40 -23.33 -35.45
CA SER A 374 16.70 -22.46 -36.40
C SER A 374 16.17 -21.21 -35.69
N PRO A 375 16.33 -20.01 -36.27
CA PRO A 375 15.87 -18.75 -35.66
C PRO A 375 14.39 -18.80 -35.24
N ALA A 376 13.55 -19.43 -36.06
CA ALA A 376 12.13 -19.63 -35.77
C ALA A 376 11.87 -20.44 -34.49
N ARG A 377 12.68 -21.48 -34.21
CA ARG A 377 12.53 -22.28 -32.98
C ARG A 377 12.96 -21.49 -31.74
N LEU A 378 14.01 -20.66 -31.86
CA LEU A 378 14.46 -19.81 -30.77
C LEU A 378 13.40 -18.78 -30.40
N VAL A 379 12.83 -18.11 -31.38
CA VAL A 379 11.74 -17.13 -31.15
C VAL A 379 10.55 -17.80 -30.48
N LEU A 380 10.10 -18.97 -30.98
CA LEU A 380 8.98 -19.70 -30.38
C LEU A 380 9.24 -20.06 -28.90
N LEU A 381 10.43 -20.59 -28.57
CA LEU A 381 10.77 -20.96 -27.20
C LEU A 381 10.88 -19.75 -26.28
N CYS A 382 11.43 -18.63 -26.77
CA CYS A 382 11.48 -17.38 -26.00
C CYS A 382 10.07 -16.82 -25.77
N SER A 383 9.18 -16.87 -26.77
CA SER A 383 7.78 -16.47 -26.62
C SER A 383 7.06 -17.31 -25.56
N ILE A 384 7.25 -18.63 -25.56
CA ILE A 384 6.65 -19.51 -24.53
C ILE A 384 7.19 -19.17 -23.14
N ALA A 385 8.50 -18.99 -22.99
CA ALA A 385 9.10 -18.60 -21.72
C ALA A 385 8.55 -17.26 -21.21
N THR A 386 8.34 -16.28 -22.09
CA THR A 386 7.75 -14.98 -21.75
C THR A 386 6.29 -15.11 -21.33
N LEU A 387 5.49 -15.93 -22.02
CA LEU A 387 4.08 -16.17 -21.64
C LEU A 387 3.97 -16.80 -20.25
N ILE A 388 4.85 -17.78 -19.94
CA ILE A 388 4.90 -18.42 -18.62
C ILE A 388 5.30 -17.39 -17.55
N TYR A 389 6.32 -16.57 -17.82
CA TYR A 389 6.78 -15.52 -16.90
C TYR A 389 5.66 -14.53 -16.57
N VAL A 390 4.97 -14.01 -17.60
CA VAL A 390 3.85 -13.07 -17.40
C VAL A 390 2.70 -13.72 -16.65
N GLY A 391 2.33 -14.97 -16.99
CA GLY A 391 1.27 -15.68 -16.29
C GLY A 391 1.58 -15.88 -14.80
N LEU A 392 2.80 -16.32 -14.46
CA LEU A 392 3.21 -16.52 -13.07
C LEU A 392 3.12 -15.24 -12.24
N LEU A 393 3.50 -14.09 -12.82
CA LEU A 393 3.39 -12.80 -12.16
C LEU A 393 1.93 -12.31 -12.07
N GLN A 394 1.16 -12.44 -13.14
CA GLN A 394 -0.24 -11.98 -13.17
C GLN A 394 -1.11 -12.66 -12.12
N TRP A 395 -0.87 -13.95 -11.86
CA TRP A 395 -1.61 -14.73 -10.87
C TRP A 395 -0.92 -14.81 -9.51
N GLY A 396 0.20 -14.10 -9.31
CA GLY A 396 0.91 -14.05 -8.02
C GLY A 396 1.35 -15.42 -7.48
N LEU A 397 1.56 -16.40 -8.37
CA LEU A 397 1.86 -17.78 -7.97
C LEU A 397 3.27 -17.89 -7.37
N ILE A 398 4.19 -17.06 -7.86
CA ILE A 398 5.60 -17.04 -7.45
C ILE A 398 6.06 -15.57 -7.49
N GLY A 399 6.63 -15.08 -6.39
CA GLY A 399 7.05 -13.68 -6.28
C GLY A 399 8.12 -13.26 -7.30
N PHE A 400 8.09 -11.98 -7.68
CA PHE A 400 8.87 -11.35 -8.74
C PHE A 400 10.32 -11.83 -8.84
N VAL A 401 11.08 -11.75 -7.74
CA VAL A 401 12.52 -12.05 -7.76
C VAL A 401 12.81 -13.47 -8.27
N ARG A 402 12.02 -14.46 -7.82
CA ARG A 402 12.21 -15.87 -8.21
C ARG A 402 11.80 -16.07 -9.67
N THR A 403 10.65 -15.51 -10.05
CA THR A 403 10.07 -15.63 -11.39
C THR A 403 10.95 -14.97 -12.44
N THR A 404 11.45 -13.76 -12.18
CA THR A 404 12.38 -13.04 -13.06
C THR A 404 13.73 -13.74 -13.15
N PHE A 405 14.24 -14.28 -12.04
CA PHE A 405 15.49 -15.04 -12.04
C PHE A 405 15.41 -16.24 -13.00
N VAL A 406 14.37 -17.07 -12.84
CA VAL A 406 14.16 -18.25 -13.69
C VAL A 406 13.99 -17.85 -15.15
N TYR A 407 13.19 -16.81 -15.43
CA TYR A 407 12.97 -16.30 -16.78
C TYR A 407 14.27 -15.86 -17.46
N VAL A 408 15.09 -15.05 -16.80
CA VAL A 408 16.37 -14.57 -17.35
C VAL A 408 17.32 -15.72 -17.62
N VAL A 409 17.43 -16.70 -16.71
CA VAL A 409 18.26 -17.90 -16.94
C VAL A 409 17.76 -18.69 -18.15
N VAL A 410 16.45 -18.94 -18.26
CA VAL A 410 15.86 -19.71 -19.37
C VAL A 410 16.12 -19.00 -20.70
N VAL A 411 15.86 -17.69 -20.79
CA VAL A 411 16.09 -16.93 -22.03
C VAL A 411 17.58 -16.88 -22.39
N ALA A 412 18.46 -16.66 -21.42
CA ALA A 412 19.90 -16.64 -21.65
C ALA A 412 20.43 -18.01 -22.16
N LEU A 413 19.93 -19.12 -21.62
CA LEU A 413 20.29 -20.47 -22.08
C LEU A 413 19.70 -20.83 -23.45
N LEU A 414 18.52 -20.29 -23.77
CA LEU A 414 17.91 -20.45 -25.09
C LEU A 414 18.75 -19.75 -26.16
N LEU A 415 19.18 -18.51 -25.88
CA LEU A 415 19.96 -17.67 -26.79
C LEU A 415 21.45 -18.03 -26.85
N SER A 416 21.97 -18.74 -25.84
CA SER A 416 23.39 -19.10 -25.79
C SER A 416 23.77 -20.17 -26.83
N PRO A 417 24.84 -19.94 -27.62
CA PRO A 417 25.40 -20.96 -28.51
C PRO A 417 26.10 -22.11 -27.74
N GLN A 418 26.48 -21.90 -26.48
CA GLN A 418 27.12 -22.90 -25.62
C GLN A 418 26.45 -22.94 -24.23
N PRO A 419 25.28 -23.58 -24.08
CA PRO A 419 24.45 -23.48 -22.88
C PRO A 419 25.15 -24.00 -21.62
N ARG A 420 25.99 -25.03 -21.72
CA ARG A 420 26.75 -25.57 -20.56
C ARG A 420 27.74 -24.56 -19.97
N ASN A 421 28.37 -23.74 -20.81
CA ASN A 421 29.34 -22.73 -20.37
C ASN A 421 28.67 -21.40 -19.98
N SER A 422 27.39 -21.24 -20.30
CA SER A 422 26.65 -20.00 -20.07
C SER A 422 25.80 -20.00 -18.80
N LEU A 423 25.70 -21.14 -18.10
CA LEU A 423 24.92 -21.28 -16.86
C LEU A 423 25.35 -20.30 -15.77
N VAL A 424 26.65 -20.22 -15.50
CA VAL A 424 27.20 -19.32 -14.46
C VAL A 424 26.97 -17.84 -14.80
N PRO A 425 27.37 -17.33 -15.99
CA PRO A 425 27.11 -15.94 -16.34
C PRO A 425 25.61 -15.61 -16.46
N ALA A 426 24.78 -16.54 -16.93
CA ALA A 426 23.33 -16.37 -16.95
C ALA A 426 22.74 -16.25 -15.54
N GLY A 427 23.19 -17.08 -14.60
CA GLY A 427 22.77 -17.02 -13.20
C GLY A 427 23.17 -15.71 -12.51
N LEU A 428 24.39 -15.22 -12.76
CA LEU A 428 24.85 -13.93 -12.23
C LEU A 428 24.02 -12.76 -12.78
N LEU A 429 23.78 -12.74 -14.09
CA LEU A 429 22.95 -11.72 -14.74
C LEU A 429 21.51 -11.78 -14.21
N ALA A 430 20.95 -12.98 -14.06
CA ALA A 430 19.61 -13.19 -13.53
C ALA A 430 19.47 -12.70 -12.10
N GLY A 431 20.46 -12.96 -11.22
CA GLY A 431 20.46 -12.48 -9.85
C GLY A 431 20.54 -10.96 -9.77
N LEU A 432 21.43 -10.35 -10.57
CA LEU A 432 21.61 -8.91 -10.59
C LEU A 432 20.35 -8.19 -11.13
N LEU A 433 19.74 -8.70 -12.20
CA LEU A 433 18.51 -8.14 -12.76
C LEU A 433 17.31 -8.36 -11.84
N SER A 434 17.11 -9.56 -11.29
CA SER A 434 15.90 -9.84 -10.50
C SER A 434 15.91 -9.07 -9.17
N VAL A 435 17.05 -9.06 -8.46
CA VAL A 435 17.19 -8.32 -7.20
C VAL A 435 17.29 -6.82 -7.46
N GLY A 436 18.06 -6.41 -8.48
CA GLY A 436 18.24 -5.00 -8.84
C GLY A 436 16.94 -4.32 -9.28
N LEU A 437 16.17 -4.97 -10.15
CA LEU A 437 14.86 -4.45 -10.56
C LEU A 437 13.87 -4.46 -9.39
N HIS A 438 13.87 -5.50 -8.56
CA HIS A 438 13.02 -5.51 -7.38
C HIS A 438 13.34 -4.34 -6.43
N ALA A 439 14.61 -4.09 -6.15
CA ALA A 439 15.04 -2.96 -5.33
C ALA A 439 14.69 -1.61 -5.99
N LEU A 440 14.91 -1.47 -7.30
CA LEU A 440 14.54 -0.27 -8.04
C LEU A 440 13.03 0.00 -7.95
N PHE A 441 12.19 -0.98 -8.27
CA PHE A 441 10.75 -0.79 -8.28
C PHE A 441 10.18 -0.59 -6.87
N THR A 442 10.60 -1.37 -5.88
CA THR A 442 10.01 -1.33 -4.54
C THR A 442 10.61 -0.24 -3.64
N GLN A 443 11.91 0.04 -3.75
CA GLN A 443 12.60 1.00 -2.86
C GLN A 443 12.77 2.38 -3.49
N VAL A 444 12.97 2.46 -4.81
CA VAL A 444 13.17 3.76 -5.49
C VAL A 444 11.87 4.27 -6.08
N LEU A 445 11.12 3.43 -6.79
CA LEU A 445 9.88 3.83 -7.49
C LEU A 445 8.61 3.61 -6.67
N VAL A 446 8.68 2.89 -5.55
CA VAL A 446 7.56 2.65 -4.63
C VAL A 446 6.36 1.97 -5.32
N LEU A 447 6.64 1.12 -6.31
CA LEU A 447 5.66 0.32 -7.03
C LEU A 447 5.58 -1.09 -6.47
N ASP A 448 4.36 -1.62 -6.32
CA ASP A 448 4.14 -3.01 -5.95
C ASP A 448 4.46 -3.94 -7.13
N LEU A 449 5.35 -4.91 -6.89
CA LEU A 449 5.62 -6.00 -7.81
C LEU A 449 4.97 -7.28 -7.27
N PRO A 450 4.32 -8.09 -8.15
CA PRO A 450 3.64 -9.32 -7.76
C PRO A 450 4.55 -10.44 -7.24
#